data_AF-A0A2S5R2A5-F1
#
_entry.id   AF-A0A2S5R2A5-F1
#
_cell.length_a   1.000
_cell.length_b   1.000
_cell.length_c   1.000
_cell.angle_alpha   90.00
_cell.angle_beta   90.00
_cell.angle_gamma   90.00
#
_symmetry.space_group_name_H-M   'P 1'
#
loop_
_entity.id
_entity.type
_entity.pdbx_description
1 polymer ?
#
loop_
_entity_poly.entity_id
_entity_poly.type
_entity_poly.pdbx_seq_one_letter_code
_entity_poly.pdbx_strand_id
1 'polypeptide(L)'
;MSQAIKIWLDLEETIINNWYDGLLINPGRIKKWIKSTYNVDEINIWSFAIYDEKDKAEFVSSGMKEAIEKALECRINDFLSIDEMRAKIEKHEGIKYDSREDFMQINGKKWSFIKYCVGYEPNARCVLLDDAVPSWELIDWKTNTVVHLINIIDI
;
A
#
# COMPACT_ATOMS: atom_id res chain seq x y z
N MET A 1 10.22 23.25 2.16
CA MET A 1 10.70 21.91 2.58
C MET A 1 10.02 20.90 1.67
N SER A 2 10.77 19.97 1.08
CA SER A 2 10.19 18.90 0.25
C SER A 2 9.46 17.89 1.14
N GLN A 3 8.22 17.54 0.81
CA GLN A 3 7.49 16.47 1.50
C GLN A 3 8.21 15.12 1.28
N ALA A 4 8.28 14.29 2.31
CA ALA A 4 8.79 12.93 2.19
C ALA A 4 7.84 12.12 1.28
N ILE A 5 8.38 11.33 0.35
CA ILE A 5 7.57 10.52 -0.57
C ILE A 5 7.55 9.08 -0.04
N LYS A 6 6.36 8.50 0.05
CA LYS A 6 6.16 7.10 0.45
C LYS A 6 5.31 6.38 -0.59
N ILE A 7 5.92 5.44 -1.31
CA ILE A 7 5.22 4.57 -2.25
C ILE A 7 4.75 3.32 -1.52
N TRP A 8 3.49 2.98 -1.75
CA TRP A 8 2.79 1.79 -1.27
C TRP A 8 2.28 1.02 -2.48
N LEU A 9 2.35 -0.30 -2.40
CA LEU A 9 1.99 -1.20 -3.48
C LEU A 9 0.96 -2.21 -2.96
N ASP A 10 -0.11 -2.43 -3.70
CA ASP A 10 -0.94 -3.61 -3.50
C ASP A 10 -0.29 -4.87 -4.08
N LEU A 11 -0.71 -6.06 -3.63
CA LEU A 11 -0.14 -7.32 -4.08
C LEU A 11 -0.90 -7.93 -5.26
N GLU A 12 -2.06 -8.54 -4.98
CA GLU A 12 -2.83 -9.32 -5.95
C GLU A 12 -3.31 -8.43 -7.11
N GLU A 13 -3.27 -8.97 -8.33
CA GLU A 13 -3.64 -8.29 -9.59
C GLU A 13 -2.83 -7.00 -9.92
N THR A 14 -1.97 -6.55 -9.00
CA THR A 14 -1.07 -5.41 -9.14
C THR A 14 0.37 -5.84 -9.48
N ILE A 15 1.04 -6.59 -8.59
CA ILE A 15 2.44 -7.06 -8.75
C ILE A 15 2.57 -8.58 -8.68
N ILE A 16 1.61 -9.29 -8.09
CA ILE A 16 1.48 -10.75 -8.17
C ILE A 16 0.13 -11.11 -8.77
N ASN A 17 0.05 -12.24 -9.45
CA ASN A 17 -1.22 -12.71 -10.02
C ASN A 17 -2.25 -13.01 -8.93
N ASN A 18 -1.88 -13.82 -7.95
CA ASN A 18 -2.66 -14.06 -6.72
C ASN A 18 -1.73 -14.56 -5.61
N TRP A 19 -2.25 -14.65 -4.39
CA TRP A 19 -1.49 -15.10 -3.23
C TRP A 19 -0.91 -16.52 -3.36
N TYR A 20 -1.63 -17.43 -4.01
CA TYR A 20 -1.27 -18.85 -4.04
C TYR A 20 -0.14 -19.19 -5.01
N ASP A 21 -0.10 -18.56 -6.19
CA ASP A 21 0.97 -18.81 -7.17
C ASP A 21 2.15 -17.82 -7.03
N GLY A 22 1.91 -16.62 -6.50
CA GLY A 22 2.92 -15.58 -6.31
C GLY A 22 3.63 -15.13 -7.58
N LEU A 23 3.09 -15.43 -8.77
CA LEU A 23 3.73 -15.10 -10.04
C LEU A 23 3.71 -13.59 -10.26
N LEU A 24 4.88 -13.01 -10.50
CA LEU A 24 4.98 -11.56 -10.72
C LEU A 24 4.27 -11.14 -12.00
N ILE A 25 3.43 -10.12 -11.89
CA ILE A 25 2.77 -9.44 -13.00
C ILE A 25 3.12 -7.96 -12.97
N ASN A 26 3.25 -7.34 -14.15
CA ASN A 26 3.64 -5.93 -14.29
C ASN A 26 4.98 -5.46 -13.66
N PRO A 27 5.99 -6.30 -13.31
CA PRO A 27 7.16 -5.83 -12.56
C PRO A 27 7.96 -4.75 -13.33
N GLY A 28 8.10 -4.91 -14.64
CA GLY A 28 8.83 -3.94 -15.47
C GLY A 28 8.12 -2.59 -15.58
N ARG A 29 6.78 -2.58 -15.61
CA ARG A 29 5.98 -1.35 -15.67
C ARG A 29 6.08 -0.58 -14.36
N ILE A 30 5.85 -1.27 -13.24
CA ILE A 30 5.95 -0.69 -11.89
C ILE A 30 7.36 -0.15 -11.65
N LYS A 31 8.40 -0.96 -11.91
CA LYS A 31 9.80 -0.55 -11.74
C LYS A 31 10.10 0.71 -12.55
N LYS A 32 9.76 0.72 -13.85
CA LYS A 32 10.02 1.86 -14.73
C LYS A 32 9.39 3.12 -14.15
N TRP A 33 8.12 3.03 -13.76
CA TRP A 33 7.39 4.18 -13.21
C TRP A 33 7.98 4.67 -11.88
N ILE A 34 8.31 3.77 -10.95
CA ILE A 34 8.94 4.13 -9.66
C ILE A 34 10.24 4.89 -9.91
N LYS A 35 11.12 4.35 -10.77
CA LYS A 35 12.44 4.93 -11.05
C LYS A 35 12.36 6.22 -11.86
N SER A 36 11.42 6.35 -12.79
CA SER A 36 11.28 7.58 -13.60
C SER A 36 10.56 8.71 -12.88
N THR A 37 9.56 8.41 -12.06
CA THR A 37 8.66 9.42 -11.48
C THR A 37 9.17 9.92 -10.13
N TYR A 38 9.65 9.02 -9.28
CA TYR A 38 10.05 9.35 -7.90
C TYR A 38 11.50 9.01 -7.58
N ASN A 39 12.11 8.09 -8.34
CA ASN A 39 13.49 7.65 -8.15
C ASN A 39 13.79 7.24 -6.70
N VAL A 40 12.95 6.36 -6.15
CA VAL A 40 13.11 5.81 -4.79
C VAL A 40 13.66 4.39 -4.81
N ASP A 41 14.36 4.02 -3.75
CA ASP A 41 14.91 2.67 -3.54
C ASP A 41 14.16 1.90 -2.45
N GLU A 42 13.09 2.49 -1.90
CA GLU A 42 12.25 1.90 -0.85
C GLU A 42 10.78 2.07 -1.18
N ILE A 43 10.02 1.01 -0.95
CA ILE A 43 8.56 0.97 -1.06
C ILE A 43 7.97 0.28 0.17
N ASN A 44 6.66 0.33 0.30
CA ASN A 44 5.90 -0.34 1.34
C ASN A 44 4.76 -1.14 0.70
N ILE A 45 4.14 -2.05 1.44
CA ILE A 45 2.98 -2.82 0.96
C ILE A 45 1.72 -2.39 1.69
N TRP A 46 0.68 -2.10 0.92
CA TRP A 46 -0.67 -1.84 1.42
C TRP A 46 -1.63 -2.78 0.69
N SER A 47 -1.77 -4.00 1.20
CA SER A 47 -2.57 -5.04 0.54
C SER A 47 -3.53 -5.72 1.49
N PHE A 48 -4.74 -5.97 0.99
CA PHE A 48 -5.75 -6.76 1.69
C PHE A 48 -5.51 -8.27 1.52
N ALA A 49 -4.47 -8.69 0.82
CA ALA A 49 -4.04 -10.09 0.80
C ALA A 49 -3.30 -10.49 2.09
N ILE A 50 -2.74 -9.52 2.83
CA ILE A 50 -2.07 -9.76 4.11
C ILE A 50 -3.10 -9.58 5.24
N TYR A 51 -3.79 -10.66 5.60
CA TYR A 51 -4.91 -10.60 6.54
C TYR A 51 -4.43 -10.44 7.99
N ASP A 52 -3.40 -11.19 8.39
CA ASP A 52 -2.87 -11.20 9.75
C ASP A 52 -1.35 -11.48 9.82
N GLU A 53 -0.83 -11.73 11.03
CA GLU A 53 0.59 -12.02 11.27
C GLU A 53 1.07 -13.33 10.63
N LYS A 54 0.17 -14.30 10.42
CA LYS A 54 0.51 -15.53 9.71
C LYS A 54 0.79 -15.22 8.24
N ASP A 55 -0.03 -14.39 7.61
CA ASP A 55 0.17 -14.00 6.20
C ASP A 55 1.42 -13.12 6.05
N LYS A 56 1.71 -12.26 7.03
CA LYS A 56 2.98 -11.53 7.07
C LYS A 56 4.18 -12.47 7.13
N ALA A 57 4.12 -13.50 7.97
CA ALA A 57 5.17 -14.49 8.04
C ALA A 57 5.30 -15.26 6.71
N GLU A 58 4.18 -15.63 6.09
CA GLU A 58 4.13 -16.34 4.81
C GLU A 58 4.69 -15.49 3.66
N PHE A 59 4.36 -14.20 3.60
CA PHE A 59 4.88 -13.24 2.62
C PHE A 59 6.42 -13.19 2.62
N VAL A 60 7.01 -13.31 3.81
CA VAL A 60 8.47 -13.36 3.98
C VAL A 60 9.01 -14.76 3.68
N SER A 61 8.44 -15.81 4.29
CA SER A 61 9.00 -17.17 4.23
C SER A 61 8.83 -17.85 2.88
N SER A 62 7.85 -17.44 2.07
CA SER A 62 7.62 -17.95 0.71
C SER A 62 8.65 -17.43 -0.31
N GLY A 63 9.42 -16.40 0.05
CA GLY A 63 10.31 -15.69 -0.89
C GLY A 63 9.59 -14.67 -1.78
N MET A 64 8.27 -14.48 -1.61
CA MET A 64 7.50 -13.50 -2.39
C MET A 64 8.03 -12.07 -2.19
N LYS A 65 8.30 -11.67 -0.93
CA LYS A 65 8.93 -10.38 -0.61
C LYS A 65 10.25 -10.19 -1.37
N GLU A 66 11.15 -11.18 -1.31
CA GLU A 66 12.46 -11.12 -1.96
C GLU A 66 12.33 -11.04 -3.49
N ALA A 67 11.40 -11.79 -4.07
CA ALA A 67 11.13 -11.76 -5.51
C ALA A 67 10.68 -10.36 -5.97
N ILE A 68 9.77 -9.73 -5.22
CA ILE A 68 9.30 -8.36 -5.50
C ILE A 68 10.44 -7.35 -5.36
N GLU A 69 11.20 -7.42 -4.26
CA GLU A 69 12.33 -6.50 -4.01
C GLU A 69 13.37 -6.56 -5.15
N LYS A 70 13.71 -7.77 -5.59
CA LYS A 70 14.63 -8.00 -6.70
C LYS A 70 14.07 -7.48 -8.03
N ALA A 71 12.79 -7.73 -8.30
CA ALA A 71 12.15 -7.33 -9.55
C ALA A 71 12.04 -5.81 -9.69
N LEU A 72 11.78 -5.11 -8.58
CA LEU A 72 11.60 -3.65 -8.56
C LEU A 72 12.90 -2.87 -8.31
N GLU A 73 13.96 -3.55 -7.87
CA GLU A 73 15.19 -2.91 -7.37
C GLU A 73 14.88 -1.88 -6.27
N CYS A 74 13.98 -2.26 -5.37
CA CYS A 74 13.55 -1.50 -4.21
C CYS A 74 13.48 -2.42 -3.00
N ARG A 75 13.77 -1.90 -1.80
CA ARG A 75 13.52 -2.60 -0.55
C ARG A 75 12.07 -2.39 -0.13
N ILE A 76 11.43 -3.44 0.36
CA ILE A 76 10.14 -3.35 1.05
C ILE A 76 10.45 -3.02 2.51
N ASN A 77 10.18 -1.77 2.91
CA ASN A 77 10.50 -1.24 4.23
C ASN A 77 9.42 -1.57 5.28
N ASP A 78 8.14 -1.47 4.92
CA ASP A 78 7.01 -1.77 5.80
C ASP A 78 5.89 -2.48 5.04
N PHE A 79 5.12 -3.30 5.77
CA PHE A 79 3.92 -3.97 5.27
C PHE A 79 3.02 -4.32 6.45
N LEU A 80 1.78 -3.86 6.38
CA LEU A 80 0.79 -4.06 7.45
C LEU A 80 -0.16 -5.18 7.09
N SER A 81 -0.58 -5.92 8.11
CA SER A 81 -1.78 -6.76 8.02
C SER A 81 -3.05 -5.90 8.13
N ILE A 82 -4.19 -6.43 7.68
CA ILE A 82 -5.47 -5.73 7.83
C ILE A 82 -5.77 -5.44 9.31
N ASP A 83 -5.42 -6.34 10.22
CA ASP A 83 -5.59 -6.09 11.66
C ASP A 83 -4.78 -4.89 12.15
N GLU A 84 -3.55 -4.72 11.69
CA GLU A 84 -2.73 -3.55 12.01
C GLU A 84 -3.27 -2.27 11.37
N MET A 85 -3.72 -2.34 10.11
CA MET A 85 -4.38 -1.22 9.43
C MET A 85 -5.59 -0.75 10.22
N ARG A 86 -6.48 -1.68 10.57
CA ARG A 86 -7.70 -1.43 11.36
C ARG A 86 -7.35 -0.83 12.71
N ALA A 87 -6.45 -1.46 13.47
CA ALA A 87 -6.07 -0.98 14.81
C ALA A 87 -5.49 0.43 14.79
N LYS A 88 -4.68 0.77 13.78
CA LYS A 88 -4.16 2.13 13.59
C LYS A 88 -5.30 3.10 13.26
N ILE A 89 -6.17 2.78 12.32
CA ILE A 89 -7.27 3.66 11.91
C ILE A 89 -8.27 3.88 13.04
N GLU A 90 -8.69 2.82 13.75
CA GLU A 90 -9.56 2.91 14.94
C GLU A 90 -8.97 3.83 16.01
N LYS A 91 -7.67 3.67 16.29
CA LYS A 91 -6.96 4.51 17.27
C LYS A 91 -6.92 5.98 16.85
N HIS A 92 -6.73 6.27 15.57
CA HIS A 92 -6.67 7.64 15.07
C HIS A 92 -8.05 8.31 15.01
N GLU A 93 -9.04 7.60 14.48
CA GLU A 93 -10.39 8.14 14.25
C GLU A 93 -11.29 8.10 15.49
N GLY A 94 -10.92 7.33 16.53
CA GLY A 94 -11.73 7.16 17.72
C GLY A 94 -13.01 6.34 17.48
N ILE A 95 -13.01 5.53 16.43
CA ILE A 95 -14.09 4.61 16.08
C ILE A 95 -13.67 3.16 16.33
N LYS A 96 -14.63 2.25 16.38
CA LYS A 96 -14.37 0.81 16.41
C LYS A 96 -15.18 0.14 15.31
N TYR A 97 -14.55 -0.79 14.61
CA TYR A 97 -15.21 -1.69 13.69
C TYR A 97 -15.51 -3.00 14.42
N ASP A 98 -16.65 -3.61 14.09
CA ASP A 98 -17.09 -4.83 14.77
C ASP A 98 -16.22 -6.03 14.38
N SER A 99 -15.71 -6.03 13.14
CA SER A 99 -14.81 -7.05 12.63
C SER A 99 -13.84 -6.50 11.57
N ARG A 100 -12.96 -7.37 11.10
CA ARG A 100 -12.05 -7.09 9.97
C ARG A 100 -12.83 -6.89 8.67
N GLU A 101 -13.83 -7.72 8.43
CA GLU A 101 -14.71 -7.66 7.26
C GLU A 101 -15.53 -6.37 7.26
N ASP A 102 -16.04 -5.97 8.42
CA ASP A 102 -16.72 -4.68 8.60
C ASP A 102 -15.79 -3.51 8.26
N PHE A 103 -14.56 -3.52 8.76
CA PHE A 103 -13.53 -2.54 8.40
C PHE A 103 -13.28 -2.49 6.89
N MET A 104 -13.11 -3.65 6.24
CA MET A 104 -12.87 -3.74 4.79
C MET A 104 -14.07 -3.27 3.97
N GLN A 105 -15.29 -3.62 4.38
CA GLN A 105 -16.52 -3.24 3.67
C GLN A 105 -16.81 -1.74 3.78
N ILE A 106 -16.64 -1.15 4.96
CA ILE A 106 -16.92 0.27 5.18
C ILE A 106 -15.89 1.14 4.48
N ASN A 107 -14.60 0.79 4.58
CA ASN A 107 -13.55 1.65 4.04
C ASN A 107 -13.18 1.31 2.60
N GLY A 108 -13.19 0.02 2.25
CA GLY A 108 -12.42 -0.45 1.11
C GLY A 108 -10.94 -0.05 1.20
N LYS A 109 -10.18 -0.37 0.16
CA LYS A 109 -8.75 -0.06 0.14
C LYS A 109 -8.47 1.44 -0.01
N LYS A 110 -9.29 2.13 -0.81
CA LYS A 110 -9.22 3.59 -1.00
C LYS A 110 -9.30 4.33 0.33
N TRP A 111 -10.38 4.18 1.10
CA TRP A 111 -10.53 4.97 2.33
C TRP A 111 -9.62 4.50 3.44
N SER A 112 -9.32 3.20 3.53
CA SER A 112 -8.37 2.72 4.54
C SER A 112 -6.99 3.36 4.34
N PHE A 113 -6.52 3.46 3.10
CA PHE A 113 -5.23 4.08 2.79
C PHE A 113 -5.22 5.57 3.11
N ILE A 114 -6.26 6.31 2.66
CA ILE A 114 -6.38 7.75 2.94
C ILE A 114 -6.34 8.03 4.44
N LYS A 115 -7.16 7.30 5.22
CA LYS A 115 -7.26 7.47 6.67
C LYS A 115 -5.93 7.18 7.36
N TYR A 116 -5.24 6.13 6.91
CA TYR A 116 -3.90 5.82 7.41
C TYR A 116 -2.91 6.95 7.13
N CYS A 117 -2.80 7.40 5.88
CA CYS A 117 -1.84 8.43 5.50
C CYS A 117 -2.10 9.75 6.24
N VAL A 118 -3.35 10.20 6.32
CA VAL A 118 -3.68 11.43 7.06
C VAL A 118 -3.37 11.27 8.55
N GLY A 119 -3.63 10.10 9.12
CA GLY A 119 -3.44 9.88 10.56
C GLY A 119 -2.00 9.64 11.01
N TYR A 120 -1.17 9.06 10.14
CA TYR A 120 0.15 8.53 10.51
C TYR A 120 1.30 9.04 9.65
N GLU A 121 1.02 9.74 8.54
CA GLU A 121 2.03 10.26 7.61
C GLU A 121 1.87 11.78 7.40
N PRO A 122 1.90 12.60 8.48
CA PRO A 122 1.79 14.05 8.36
C PRO A 122 2.99 14.62 7.57
N ASN A 123 2.74 15.64 6.75
CA ASN A 123 3.75 16.27 5.88
C ASN A 123 4.40 15.32 4.85
N ALA A 124 3.72 14.24 4.48
CA ALA A 124 4.20 13.29 3.47
C ALA A 124 3.34 13.31 2.20
N ARG A 125 3.94 12.85 1.10
CA ARG A 125 3.25 12.45 -0.13
C ARG A 125 3.18 10.93 -0.16
N CYS A 126 2.01 10.38 0.11
CA CYS A 126 1.77 8.95 0.07
C CYS A 126 1.15 8.56 -1.27
N VAL A 127 1.67 7.52 -1.90
CA VAL A 127 1.21 7.06 -3.21
C VAL A 127 0.87 5.59 -3.13
N LEU A 128 -0.36 5.19 -3.47
CA LEU A 128 -0.78 3.80 -3.60
C LEU A 128 -0.88 3.41 -5.08
N LEU A 129 -0.10 2.40 -5.48
CA LEU A 129 -0.24 1.71 -6.76
C LEU A 129 -1.12 0.47 -6.57
N ASP A 130 -2.22 0.40 -7.31
CA ASP A 130 -3.22 -0.66 -7.14
C ASP A 130 -4.10 -0.77 -8.40
N ASP A 131 -4.54 -1.96 -8.78
CA ASP A 131 -5.35 -2.21 -9.98
C ASP A 131 -6.87 -1.96 -9.78
N ALA A 132 -7.35 -1.98 -8.54
CA ALA A 132 -8.76 -1.88 -8.16
C ALA A 132 -9.18 -0.46 -7.71
N VAL A 133 -8.25 0.46 -7.47
CA VAL A 133 -8.55 1.87 -7.16
C VAL A 133 -8.49 2.77 -8.40
N PRO A 134 -9.37 3.78 -8.52
CA PRO A 134 -9.23 4.78 -9.57
C PRO A 134 -8.05 5.72 -9.29
N SER A 135 -7.38 6.18 -10.34
CA SER A 135 -6.38 7.25 -10.23
C SER A 135 -7.01 8.53 -9.68
N TRP A 136 -6.48 9.04 -8.57
CA TRP A 136 -7.08 10.14 -7.82
C TRP A 136 -6.07 10.80 -6.87
N GLU A 137 -6.31 12.06 -6.51
CA GLU A 137 -5.49 12.82 -5.58
C GLU A 137 -6.36 13.47 -4.49
N LEU A 138 -5.86 13.43 -3.25
CA LEU A 138 -6.40 14.16 -2.11
C LEU A 138 -5.28 14.93 -1.40
N ILE A 139 -5.60 16.16 -1.00
CA ILE A 139 -4.73 17.01 -0.19
C ILE A 139 -5.44 17.28 1.13
N ASP A 140 -4.86 16.80 2.24
CA ASP A 140 -5.30 17.17 3.57
C ASP A 140 -4.50 18.37 4.10
N TRP A 141 -5.14 19.54 4.10
CA TRP A 141 -4.51 20.80 4.50
C TRP A 141 -4.17 20.87 5.99
N LYS A 142 -4.84 20.06 6.83
CA LYS A 142 -4.62 20.05 8.28
C LYS A 142 -3.30 19.39 8.65
N THR A 143 -2.98 18.28 7.99
CA THR A 143 -1.74 17.50 8.20
C THR A 143 -0.68 17.80 7.14
N ASN A 144 -1.04 18.58 6.12
CA ASN A 144 -0.23 18.84 4.94
C ASN A 144 0.22 17.53 4.28
N THR A 145 -0.67 16.54 4.25
CA THR A 145 -0.47 15.23 3.64
C THR A 145 -1.14 15.19 2.27
N VAL A 146 -0.43 14.64 1.30
CA VAL A 146 -0.91 14.44 -0.06
C VAL A 146 -1.02 12.95 -0.32
N VAL A 147 -2.20 12.49 -0.74
CA VAL A 147 -2.49 11.08 -0.99
C VAL A 147 -2.81 10.91 -2.48
N HIS A 148 -2.00 10.13 -3.18
CA HIS A 148 -2.22 9.75 -4.57
C HIS A 148 -2.63 8.29 -4.62
N LEU A 149 -3.73 8.01 -5.29
CA LEU A 149 -4.11 6.68 -5.73
C LEU A 149 -3.81 6.63 -7.22
N ILE A 150 -3.17 5.56 -7.67
CA ILE A 150 -2.75 5.42 -9.06
C ILE A 150 -3.12 4.02 -9.51
N ASN A 151 -3.99 3.97 -10.53
CA ASN A 151 -4.34 2.73 -11.15
C ASN A 151 -3.16 2.19 -11.97
N ILE A 152 -2.87 0.90 -11.85
CA ILE A 152 -1.77 0.25 -12.58
C ILE A 152 -1.88 0.37 -14.12
N ILE A 153 -3.09 0.57 -14.64
CA ILE A 153 -3.36 0.74 -16.08
C ILE A 153 -2.89 2.11 -16.58
N ASP A 154 -2.80 3.09 -15.68
CA ASP A 154 -2.47 4.48 -16.03
C ASP A 154 -0.96 4.79 -16.05
N ILE A 155 -0.09 3.79 -15.79
CA ILE A 155 1.38 3.95 -15.68
C ILE A 155 2.20 3.26 -16.77
#